data_AF-A0A439MR37-F1
#
_entry.id   AF-A0A439MR37-F1
#
_cell.length_a   1.000
_cell.length_b   1.000
_cell.length_c   1.000
_cell.angle_alpha   90.00
_cell.angle_beta   90.00
_cell.angle_gamma   90.00
#
_symmetry.space_group_name_H-M   'P 1'
#
loop_
_entity.id
_entity.type
_entity.pdbx_description
1 polymer ?
#
loop_
_entity_poly.entity_id
_entity_poly.type
_entity_poly.pdbx_seq_one_letter_code
_entity_poly.pdbx_strand_id
1 'polypeptide(L)'
;MNVPRRKDEYSMASKTQPVYELRARRHGPGDTEVEVWQLPSLATPQITAPVRLAGLRGRNLELAEQRVLKRLKESGIRLDLLPIEGMGSALAEETALRLALLFRTLAPMRNRDNMRLVAEGIDAMGKEEAGYWLGMSVHRKNPRRVLNALRILLTDPTK
;
A
#
# COMPACT_ATOMS: atom_id res chain seq x y z
N MET A 1 33.20 6.54 -19.15
CA MET A 1 32.33 5.35 -19.07
C MET A 1 30.95 5.84 -18.66
N ASN A 2 30.04 5.93 -19.63
CA ASN A 2 28.74 6.59 -19.46
C ASN A 2 27.77 5.57 -18.85
N VAL A 3 27.41 5.74 -17.57
CA VAL A 3 26.43 4.89 -16.89
C VAL A 3 25.05 5.24 -17.50
N PRO A 4 24.34 4.31 -18.14
CA PRO A 4 23.03 4.63 -18.70
C PRO A 4 22.08 5.01 -17.56
N ARG A 5 21.35 6.12 -17.71
CA ARG A 5 20.34 6.57 -16.76
C ARG A 5 19.22 5.52 -16.69
N ARG A 6 18.87 5.12 -15.46
CA ARG A 6 17.74 4.29 -14.94
C ARG A 6 16.33 4.50 -15.55
N LYS A 7 16.16 5.26 -16.64
CA LYS A 7 14.84 5.53 -17.26
C LYS A 7 14.39 4.42 -18.21
N ASP A 8 15.33 3.67 -18.79
CA ASP A 8 15.01 2.78 -19.92
C ASP A 8 14.52 1.39 -19.51
N GLU A 9 14.72 0.95 -18.26
CA GLU A 9 14.17 -0.32 -17.74
C GLU A 9 12.68 -0.27 -17.40
N TYR A 10 12.08 0.92 -17.30
CA TYR A 10 10.62 1.04 -17.19
C TYR A 10 9.92 0.92 -18.55
N SER A 11 10.68 0.86 -19.65
CA SER A 11 10.15 0.66 -20.99
C SER A 11 10.14 -0.82 -21.35
N MET A 12 9.12 -1.53 -20.87
CA MET A 12 8.42 -2.64 -21.55
C MET A 12 7.51 -3.37 -20.56
N ALA A 13 6.43 -2.70 -20.15
CA ALA A 13 5.24 -3.43 -19.75
C ALA A 13 4.06 -2.75 -20.44
N SER A 14 3.72 -3.24 -21.63
CA SER A 14 2.43 -3.01 -22.28
C SER A 14 1.34 -3.64 -21.43
N LYS A 15 1.10 -3.10 -20.24
CA LYS A 15 0.02 -3.49 -19.35
C LYS A 15 -1.10 -2.49 -19.56
N THR A 16 -2.18 -2.99 -20.15
CA THR A 16 -3.49 -2.31 -20.26
C THR A 16 -4.18 -2.17 -18.90
N GLN A 17 -3.52 -2.60 -17.82
CA GLN A 17 -3.96 -2.46 -16.44
C GLN A 17 -2.91 -1.68 -15.63
N PRO A 18 -3.34 -0.98 -14.54
CA PRO A 18 -2.42 -0.29 -13.66
C PRO A 18 -1.40 -1.25 -13.02
N VAL A 19 -0.18 -0.77 -12.80
CA VAL A 19 0.93 -1.58 -12.29
C VAL A 19 1.32 -1.13 -10.90
N TYR A 20 1.49 -2.08 -9.99
CA TYR A 20 1.83 -1.82 -8.59
C TYR A 20 3.00 -2.67 -8.12
N GLU A 21 3.74 -2.14 -7.16
CA GLU A 21 4.85 -2.81 -6.51
C GLU A 21 4.83 -2.61 -5.00
N LEU A 22 5.29 -3.63 -4.28
CA LEU A 22 5.63 -3.57 -2.88
C LEU A 22 7.14 -3.36 -2.73
N ARG A 23 7.54 -2.36 -1.95
CA ARG A 23 8.95 -2.06 -1.67
C ARG A 23 9.22 -2.11 -0.17
N ALA A 24 10.41 -2.55 0.20
CA ALA A 24 10.91 -2.47 1.57
C ALA A 24 11.99 -1.40 1.65
N ARG A 25 11.91 -0.53 2.64
CA ARG A 25 12.89 0.54 2.88
C ARG A 25 13.38 0.49 4.32
N ARG A 26 14.69 0.68 4.51
CA ARG A 26 15.29 0.78 5.84
C ARG A 26 15.40 2.25 6.26
N HIS A 27 14.99 2.55 7.49
CA HIS A 27 15.17 3.86 8.14
C HIS A 27 16.21 3.83 9.25
N GLY A 28 16.58 2.64 9.72
CA GLY A 28 17.63 2.40 10.70
C GLY A 28 17.80 0.92 11.03
N PRO A 29 18.66 0.56 11.98
CA PRO A 29 18.72 -0.81 12.52
C PRO A 29 17.35 -1.19 13.09
N GLY A 30 16.76 -2.28 12.58
CA GLY A 30 15.42 -2.74 12.99
C GLY A 30 14.21 -1.91 12.50
N ASP A 31 14.39 -0.69 11.99
CA ASP A 31 13.29 0.14 11.47
C ASP A 31 13.11 -0.07 9.96
N THR A 32 12.20 -0.99 9.61
CA THR A 32 11.82 -1.29 8.22
C THR A 32 10.43 -0.74 7.94
N GLU A 33 10.30 -0.07 6.80
CA GLU A 33 9.04 0.37 6.23
C GLU A 33 8.68 -0.49 5.03
N VAL A 34 7.41 -0.87 4.95
CA VAL A 34 6.82 -1.52 3.78
C VAL A 34 5.98 -0.49 3.05
N GLU A 35 6.19 -0.34 1.75
CA GLU A 35 5.59 0.69 0.92
C GLU A 35 4.85 0.09 -0.28
N VAL A 36 3.71 0.67 -0.63
CA VAL A 36 2.98 0.36 -1.86
C VAL A 36 3.21 1.50 -2.85
N TRP A 37 3.64 1.13 -4.06
CA TRP A 37 3.94 2.04 -5.16
C TRP A 37 3.07 1.72 -6.37
N GLN A 38 2.69 2.76 -7.11
CA GLN A 38 2.08 2.66 -8.43
C GLN A 38 3.10 3.10 -9.47
N LEU A 39 3.26 2.29 -10.52
CA LEU A 39 4.19 2.56 -11.61
C LEU A 39 3.48 3.17 -12.81
N PRO A 40 4.23 3.85 -13.70
CA PRO A 40 3.74 4.23 -15.02
C PRO A 40 3.20 3.02 -15.79
N SER A 41 2.06 3.19 -16.48
CA SER A 41 1.43 2.16 -17.32
C SER A 41 0.52 2.82 -18.37
N LEU A 42 0.13 2.05 -19.40
CA LEU A 42 -0.82 2.54 -20.41
C LEU A 42 -2.20 2.84 -19.83
N ALA A 43 -2.60 2.13 -18.78
CA ALA A 43 -3.87 2.35 -18.08
C ALA A 43 -3.90 3.65 -17.26
N THR A 44 -2.72 4.18 -16.91
CA THR A 44 -2.59 5.38 -16.06
C THR A 44 -1.56 6.34 -16.66
N PRO A 45 -1.83 6.91 -17.84
CA PRO A 45 -0.87 7.75 -18.57
C PRO A 45 -0.47 9.03 -17.82
N GLN A 46 -1.30 9.48 -16.87
CA GLN A 46 -1.00 10.60 -15.99
C GLN A 46 0.14 10.30 -14.99
N ILE A 47 0.46 9.03 -14.74
CA ILE A 47 1.56 8.61 -13.87
C ILE A 47 2.81 8.44 -14.73
N THR A 48 3.67 9.46 -14.73
CA THR A 48 4.89 9.50 -15.56
C THR A 48 6.15 9.04 -14.81
N ALA A 49 6.07 8.87 -13.50
CA ALA A 49 7.11 8.30 -12.65
C ALA A 49 6.46 7.47 -11.52
N PRO A 50 7.19 6.55 -10.87
CA PRO A 50 6.65 5.80 -9.73
C PRO A 50 6.11 6.72 -8.63
N VAL A 51 4.88 6.48 -8.19
CA VAL A 51 4.20 7.24 -7.13
C VAL A 51 3.99 6.35 -5.92
N ARG A 52 4.47 6.81 -4.75
CA ARG A 52 4.22 6.13 -3.47
C ARG A 52 2.78 6.36 -3.04
N LEU A 53 1.99 5.30 -2.92
CA LEU A 53 0.61 5.35 -2.46
C LEU A 53 0.52 5.35 -0.93
N ALA A 54 1.32 4.52 -0.28
CA ALA A 54 1.32 4.38 1.17
C ALA A 54 2.60 3.72 1.69
N GLY A 55 2.81 3.81 3.00
CA GLY A 55 3.76 2.96 3.70
C GLY A 55 3.42 2.84 5.18
N LEU A 56 3.87 1.74 5.79
CA LEU A 56 3.67 1.42 7.19
C LEU A 56 4.98 0.93 7.78
N ARG A 57 5.33 1.43 8.97
CA ARG A 57 6.60 1.14 9.66
C ARG A 57 6.43 1.02 11.17
N GLY A 58 7.47 0.52 11.83
CA GLY A 58 7.57 0.39 13.27
C GLY A 58 6.37 -0.32 13.91
N ARG A 59 5.96 0.14 15.09
CA ARG A 59 4.87 -0.46 15.89
C ARG A 59 3.60 -0.76 15.10
N ASN A 60 3.19 0.11 14.18
CA ASN A 60 1.93 -0.10 13.47
C ASN A 60 2.06 -1.18 12.38
N LEU A 61 3.26 -1.36 11.81
CA LEU A 61 3.56 -2.50 10.95
C LEU A 61 3.58 -3.79 11.76
N GLU A 62 4.23 -3.81 12.93
CA GLU A 62 4.26 -4.97 13.83
C GLU A 62 2.85 -5.42 14.23
N LEU A 63 1.98 -4.49 14.61
CA LEU A 63 0.60 -4.81 14.98
C LEU A 63 -0.25 -5.31 13.80
N ALA A 64 0.07 -4.90 12.59
CA ALA A 64 -0.61 -5.34 11.37
C ALA A 64 0.08 -6.55 10.71
N GLU A 65 1.24 -6.99 11.22
CA GLU A 65 2.17 -7.87 10.52
C GLU A 65 1.52 -9.17 10.08
N GLN A 66 0.83 -9.86 10.99
CA GLN A 66 0.14 -11.11 10.68
C GLN A 66 -0.86 -10.97 9.51
N ARG A 67 -1.57 -9.84 9.44
CA ARG A 67 -2.55 -9.57 8.37
C ARG A 67 -1.87 -9.21 7.06
N VAL A 68 -0.83 -8.38 7.12
CA VAL A 68 -0.01 -8.02 5.96
C VAL A 68 0.63 -9.28 5.39
N LEU A 69 1.27 -10.11 6.21
CA LEU A 69 1.88 -11.38 5.80
C LEU A 69 0.86 -12.33 5.18
N LYS A 70 -0.33 -12.46 5.75
CA LYS A 70 -1.41 -13.29 5.19
C LYS A 70 -1.74 -12.86 3.75
N ARG A 71 -1.96 -11.55 3.53
CA ARG A 71 -2.29 -10.99 2.20
C ARG A 71 -1.16 -11.15 1.19
N LEU A 72 0.07 -10.91 1.63
CA LEU A 72 1.24 -11.06 0.78
C LEU A 72 1.42 -12.53 0.37
N LYS A 73 1.24 -13.47 1.31
CA LYS A 73 1.29 -14.90 1.03
C LYS A 73 0.21 -15.34 0.04
N GLU A 74 -1.02 -14.86 0.19
CA GLU A 74 -2.12 -15.10 -0.77
C GLU A 74 -1.79 -14.56 -2.17
N SER A 75 -0.94 -13.53 -2.26
CA SER A 75 -0.45 -12.95 -3.51
C SER A 75 0.90 -13.54 -3.97
N GLY A 76 1.39 -14.61 -3.32
CA GLY A 76 2.67 -15.25 -3.63
C GLY A 76 3.93 -14.46 -3.21
N ILE A 77 3.77 -13.39 -2.42
CA ILE A 77 4.86 -12.52 -1.98
C ILE A 77 5.31 -12.92 -0.57
N ARG A 78 6.62 -13.08 -0.43
CA ARG A 78 7.30 -13.35 0.84
C ARG A 78 7.95 -12.06 1.34
N LEU A 79 7.43 -11.49 2.43
CA LEU A 79 7.93 -10.23 2.98
C LEU A 79 9.40 -10.34 3.44
N ASP A 80 9.77 -11.49 3.98
CA ASP A 80 11.13 -11.86 4.41
C ASP A 80 12.16 -11.87 3.26
N LEU A 81 11.68 -12.04 2.01
CA LEU A 81 12.53 -12.07 0.82
C LEU A 81 12.55 -10.74 0.06
N LEU A 82 11.83 -9.71 0.53
CA LEU A 82 11.85 -8.43 -0.16
C LEU A 82 13.23 -7.80 -0.07
N PRO A 83 13.82 -7.41 -1.21
CA PRO A 83 15.10 -6.74 -1.19
C PRO A 83 14.91 -5.35 -0.56
N ILE A 84 15.66 -5.10 0.52
CA ILE A 84 15.68 -3.80 1.18
C ILE A 84 16.37 -2.81 0.23
N GLU A 85 15.70 -1.71 -0.08
CA GLU A 85 16.18 -0.68 -1.02
C GLU A 85 16.43 -1.20 -2.45
N GLY A 86 15.88 -2.37 -2.80
CA GLY A 86 15.98 -2.98 -4.13
C GLY A 86 14.73 -2.83 -4.98
N MET A 87 14.64 -3.63 -6.05
CA MET A 87 13.45 -3.70 -6.90
C MET A 87 12.26 -4.24 -6.12
N GLY A 88 11.10 -3.59 -6.28
CA GLY A 88 9.88 -4.03 -5.61
C GLY A 88 9.36 -5.36 -6.16
N SER A 89 8.56 -6.06 -5.36
CA SER A 89 7.77 -7.21 -5.85
C SER A 89 6.47 -6.72 -6.47
N ALA A 90 6.12 -7.23 -7.64
CA ALA A 90 4.86 -6.89 -8.31
C ALA A 90 3.66 -7.27 -7.43
N LEU A 91 2.67 -6.38 -7.38
CA LEU A 91 1.41 -6.61 -6.66
C LEU A 91 0.25 -6.74 -7.65
N ALA A 92 -0.66 -7.68 -7.38
CA ALA A 92 -1.99 -7.64 -7.97
C ALA A 92 -2.71 -6.37 -7.53
N GLU A 93 -3.47 -5.76 -8.44
CA GLU A 93 -4.15 -4.47 -8.19
C GLU A 93 -5.01 -4.51 -6.92
N GLU A 94 -5.84 -5.52 -6.75
CA GLU A 94 -6.70 -5.66 -5.56
C GLU A 94 -5.90 -5.68 -4.26
N THR A 95 -4.81 -6.45 -4.20
CA THR A 95 -3.92 -6.50 -3.04
C THR A 95 -3.25 -5.13 -2.81
N ALA A 96 -2.79 -4.46 -3.87
CA ALA A 96 -2.16 -3.16 -3.77
C ALA A 96 -3.12 -2.10 -3.22
N LEU A 97 -4.37 -2.05 -3.72
CA LEU A 97 -5.37 -1.09 -3.27
C LEU A 97 -5.71 -1.29 -1.78
N ARG A 98 -5.95 -2.53 -1.36
CA ARG A 98 -6.23 -2.84 0.05
C ARG A 98 -5.04 -2.54 0.96
N LEU A 99 -3.82 -2.96 0.60
CA LEU A 99 -2.63 -2.68 1.40
C LEU A 99 -2.36 -1.18 1.51
N ALA A 100 -2.48 -0.44 0.41
CA ALA A 100 -2.29 1.01 0.44
C ALA A 100 -3.32 1.70 1.35
N LEU A 101 -4.60 1.29 1.26
CA LEU A 101 -5.65 1.82 2.13
C LEU A 101 -5.39 1.46 3.60
N LEU A 102 -5.03 0.21 3.89
CA LEU A 102 -4.68 -0.28 5.21
C LEU A 102 -3.55 0.55 5.82
N PHE A 103 -2.45 0.71 5.09
CA PHE A 103 -1.28 1.46 5.56
C PHE A 103 -1.62 2.91 5.87
N ARG A 104 -2.33 3.61 4.97
CA ARG A 104 -2.76 5.00 5.20
C ARG A 104 -3.70 5.11 6.40
N THR A 105 -4.58 4.14 6.56
CA THR A 105 -5.58 4.15 7.64
C THR A 105 -4.94 3.83 8.99
N LEU A 106 -4.01 2.88 9.07
CA LEU A 106 -3.36 2.50 10.32
C LEU A 106 -2.22 3.44 10.74
N ALA A 107 -1.54 4.12 9.81
CA ALA A 107 -0.34 4.91 10.11
C ALA A 107 -0.45 5.86 11.33
N PRO A 108 -1.53 6.66 11.52
CA PRO A 108 -1.64 7.54 12.69
C PRO A 108 -2.31 6.88 13.90
N MET A 109 -2.75 5.62 13.82
CA MET A 109 -3.48 4.96 14.90
C MET A 109 -2.54 4.49 16.02
N ARG A 110 -3.09 4.41 17.23
CA ARG A 110 -2.36 4.00 18.44
C ARG A 110 -3.08 2.91 19.24
N ASN A 111 -4.42 2.97 19.28
CA ASN A 111 -5.26 1.98 19.95
C ASN A 111 -5.28 0.67 19.15
N ARG A 112 -4.83 -0.42 19.79
CA ARG A 112 -4.68 -1.74 19.16
C ARG A 112 -6.01 -2.36 18.75
N ASP A 113 -7.05 -2.24 19.57
CA ASP A 113 -8.36 -2.84 19.30
C ASP A 113 -9.03 -2.16 18.09
N ASN A 114 -8.96 -0.82 18.05
CA ASN A 114 -9.46 -0.08 16.90
C ASN A 114 -8.67 -0.39 15.62
N MET A 115 -7.35 -0.57 15.72
CA MET A 115 -6.53 -1.00 14.58
C MET A 115 -6.94 -2.37 14.07
N ARG A 116 -7.27 -3.31 14.98
CA ARG A 116 -7.76 -4.64 14.61
C ARG A 116 -9.09 -4.55 13.84
N LEU A 117 -10.06 -3.78 14.36
CA LEU A 117 -11.36 -3.58 13.72
C LEU A 117 -11.22 -2.93 12.34
N VAL A 118 -10.38 -1.89 12.23
CA VAL A 118 -10.08 -1.25 10.94
C VAL A 118 -9.47 -2.22 9.95
N ALA A 119 -8.50 -3.03 10.41
CA ALA A 119 -7.87 -4.01 9.53
C ALA A 119 -8.86 -5.07 9.05
N GLU A 120 -9.72 -5.59 9.92
CA GLU A 120 -10.79 -6.54 9.56
C GLU A 120 -11.81 -5.92 8.58
N GLY A 121 -12.20 -4.67 8.83
CA GLY A 121 -13.11 -3.95 7.96
C GLY A 121 -12.54 -3.75 6.56
N ILE A 122 -11.29 -3.27 6.45
CA ILE A 122 -10.59 -3.16 5.16
C ILE A 122 -10.38 -4.54 4.55
N ASP A 123 -10.19 -5.56 5.37
CA ASP A 123 -9.94 -6.91 4.89
C ASP A 123 -11.15 -7.50 4.16
N ALA A 124 -12.35 -7.16 4.62
CA ALA A 124 -13.63 -7.58 4.06
C ALA A 124 -14.07 -6.76 2.82
N MET A 125 -13.44 -5.62 2.54
CA MET A 125 -13.82 -4.77 1.40
C MET A 125 -13.56 -5.46 0.06
N GLY A 126 -14.48 -5.31 -0.89
CA GLY A 126 -14.23 -5.64 -2.29
C GLY A 126 -13.18 -4.72 -2.94
N LYS A 127 -12.67 -5.10 -4.11
CA LYS A 127 -11.72 -4.28 -4.90
C LYS A 127 -12.22 -2.86 -5.11
N GLU A 128 -13.47 -2.70 -5.52
CA GLU A 128 -14.08 -1.41 -5.86
C GLU A 128 -14.19 -0.49 -4.64
N GLU A 129 -14.65 -1.02 -3.50
CA GLU A 129 -14.77 -0.26 -2.27
C GLU A 129 -13.39 0.21 -1.77
N ALA A 130 -12.41 -0.70 -1.75
CA ALA A 130 -11.04 -0.34 -1.36
C ALA A 130 -10.43 0.71 -2.31
N GLY A 131 -10.65 0.56 -3.62
CA GLY A 131 -10.22 1.50 -4.64
C GLY A 131 -10.88 2.88 -4.49
N TYR A 132 -12.18 2.93 -4.20
CA TYR A 132 -12.93 4.16 -3.97
C TYR A 132 -12.40 4.92 -2.75
N TRP A 133 -12.27 4.24 -1.60
CA TRP A 133 -11.71 4.84 -0.39
C TRP A 133 -10.27 5.31 -0.57
N LEU A 134 -9.43 4.50 -1.24
CA LEU A 134 -8.05 4.87 -1.51
C LEU A 134 -7.99 6.10 -2.43
N GLY A 135 -8.72 6.11 -3.54
CA GLY A 135 -8.77 7.23 -4.47
C GLY A 135 -9.21 8.53 -3.78
N MET A 136 -10.23 8.47 -2.92
CA MET A 136 -10.61 9.62 -2.09
C MET A 136 -9.50 10.03 -1.11
N SER A 137 -8.82 9.07 -0.50
CA SER A 137 -7.74 9.35 0.46
C SER A 137 -6.44 9.84 -0.18
N VAL A 138 -6.29 9.75 -1.50
CA VAL A 138 -5.11 10.19 -2.24
C VAL A 138 -5.38 11.52 -2.97
N HIS A 139 -6.54 11.68 -3.60
CA HIS A 139 -6.78 12.76 -4.56
C HIS A 139 -7.69 13.89 -4.04
N ARG A 140 -8.45 13.70 -2.96
CA ARG A 140 -9.32 14.76 -2.42
C ARG A 140 -8.48 15.88 -1.77
N LYS A 141 -9.05 17.09 -1.70
CA LYS A 141 -8.46 18.25 -1.01
C LYS A 141 -8.10 17.97 0.46
N ASN A 142 -8.91 17.17 1.16
CA ASN A 142 -8.75 16.88 2.60
C ASN A 142 -8.65 15.36 2.87
N PRO A 143 -7.56 14.69 2.47
CA PRO A 143 -7.45 13.22 2.50
C PRO A 143 -7.48 12.65 3.92
N ARG A 144 -6.97 13.38 4.92
CA ARG A 144 -7.00 12.97 6.32
C ARG A 144 -8.43 12.84 6.88
N ARG A 145 -9.35 13.70 6.42
CA ARG A 145 -10.76 13.64 6.84
C ARG A 145 -11.45 12.38 6.30
N VAL A 146 -11.12 11.98 5.07
CA VAL A 146 -11.60 10.73 4.48
C VAL A 146 -11.16 9.53 5.33
N LEU A 147 -9.87 9.46 5.66
CA LEU A 147 -9.34 8.37 6.49
C LEU A 147 -9.93 8.38 7.92
N ASN A 148 -10.19 9.55 8.50
CA ASN A 148 -10.86 9.65 9.79
C ASN A 148 -12.30 9.13 9.72
N ALA A 149 -13.06 9.52 8.69
CA ALA A 149 -14.42 9.02 8.48
C ALA A 149 -14.43 7.49 8.32
N LEU A 150 -13.50 6.96 7.54
CA LEU A 150 -13.34 5.52 7.39
C LEU A 150 -13.04 4.82 8.72
N ARG A 151 -12.12 5.38 9.54
CA ARG A 151 -11.83 4.83 10.87
C ARG A 151 -13.09 4.78 11.74
N ILE A 152 -13.83 5.90 11.81
CA ILE A 152 -15.07 5.98 12.59
C ILE A 152 -16.04 4.88 12.13
N LEU A 153 -16.28 4.78 10.81
CA LEU A 153 -17.17 3.78 10.24
C LEU A 153 -16.76 2.34 10.55
N LEU A 154 -15.47 2.03 10.60
CA LEU A 154 -14.98 0.67 10.84
C LEU A 154 -14.82 0.33 12.33
N THR A 155 -14.85 1.32 13.22
CA THR A 155 -14.77 1.12 14.67
C THR A 155 -16.11 1.38 15.35
N ASP A 156 -17.16 1.68 14.60
CA ASP A 156 -18.49 1.92 15.13
C ASP A 156 -19.07 0.61 15.68
N PRO A 157 -19.38 0.51 16.99
CA PRO A 157 -19.95 -0.70 17.58
C PRO A 157 -21.39 -0.99 17.12
N THR A 158 -22.04 -0.06 16.43
CA THR A 158 -23.44 -0.19 15.96
C THR A 158 -23.56 -0.70 14.52
N LYS A 159 -22.43 -1.04 13.89
CA LYS A 159 -22.36 -1.53 12.51
C LYS A 159 -22.69 -3.01 12.38
#